data_AF-A0A1G3EC82-F1
#
_entry.id   AF-A0A1G3EC82-F1
#
_cell.length_a   1.000
_cell.length_b   1.000
_cell.length_c   1.000
_cell.angle_alpha   90.00
_cell.angle_beta   90.00
_cell.angle_gamma   90.00
#
_symmetry.space_group_name_H-M   'P 1'
#
loop_
_entity.id
_entity.type
_entity.pdbx_description
1 polymer ?
#
loop_
_entity_poly.entity_id
_entity_poly.type
_entity_poly.pdbx_seq_one_letter_code
_entity_poly.pdbx_strand_id
1 'polypeptide(L)'
;KLSEFIGVTVVPQDDNTLNLFIGSGQPLVVGNSAARLEVVTGTADPLRSEVQFVSGNSRQGITTLISGGEMGGLIRYRQDVLDVTLNSVGRLALSVADQMNSQLGQGLDLKGDFGQRLFRDINDPISTAQRSLARVGNSDPTANLNVLIEDSTQLSTSDYEVTFTSATNYTVRRVSDGSNFGPIDITVQPPPAASVVDGFSLSSVSGTYAAGDHFLVTPTRNGGSDIRADLKKADELAFASPLKSVKSPANIGTGIVTQPSIVTQIDIYDPVAKANLETSLRNAPPLRIVFASASEYSVVDINGNDISTGLPPGPPYAVIVPGQNNKLTLTVPTAAGPPVIPTSFQFELTLSGRPSLGDNFTVAFNTSGVSDNRNGLKLVALQTKSTVGVDPLNPTTTGASFTDAYGDLVERVGTLTSQARVDGEATGAILKQATDNRDSVAAVNLDEEAANLIQFQQYYQASAQIIQTARTLFDTLINTFR
;
A
#
# COMPACT_ATOMS: atom_id res chain seq x y z
N LYS A 1 -34.50 5.50 -17.52
CA LYS A 1 -34.63 4.33 -16.62
C LYS A 1 -33.48 3.34 -16.78
N LEU A 2 -33.41 2.47 -17.81
CA LEU A 2 -32.27 1.52 -17.90
C LEU A 2 -30.89 2.23 -17.92
N SER A 3 -30.81 3.36 -18.64
CA SER A 3 -29.61 4.20 -18.73
C SER A 3 -29.16 4.82 -17.39
N GLU A 4 -30.00 4.82 -16.35
CA GLU A 4 -29.63 5.27 -14.99
C GLU A 4 -28.78 4.20 -14.28
N PHE A 5 -28.99 2.92 -14.60
CA PHE A 5 -28.26 1.82 -13.96
C PHE A 5 -26.97 1.46 -14.69
N ILE A 6 -26.97 1.52 -16.03
CA ILE A 6 -25.84 1.13 -16.87
C ILE A 6 -25.83 1.97 -18.14
N GLY A 7 -24.64 2.24 -18.70
CA GLY A 7 -24.51 2.86 -20.02
C GLY A 7 -25.12 1.97 -21.12
N VAL A 8 -26.02 2.54 -21.92
CA VAL A 8 -26.72 1.85 -23.01
C VAL A 8 -26.61 2.66 -24.29
N THR A 9 -26.32 1.96 -25.39
CA THR A 9 -26.42 2.49 -26.75
C THR A 9 -27.67 1.93 -27.41
N VAL A 10 -28.53 2.81 -27.92
CA VAL A 10 -29.79 2.45 -28.61
C VAL A 10 -29.58 2.55 -30.12
N VAL A 11 -29.92 1.49 -30.85
CA VAL A 11 -29.87 1.47 -32.32
C VAL A 11 -31.26 1.11 -32.85
N PRO A 12 -32.00 2.06 -33.46
CA PRO A 12 -33.28 1.78 -34.08
C PRO A 12 -33.10 0.89 -35.33
N GLN A 13 -34.12 0.08 -35.62
CA GLN A 13 -34.20 -0.77 -36.81
C GLN A 13 -35.32 -0.32 -37.73
N ASP A 14 -35.26 -0.73 -39.00
CA ASP A 14 -36.24 -0.38 -40.04
C ASP A 14 -37.66 -0.89 -39.74
N ASP A 15 -37.79 -1.91 -38.87
CA ASP A 15 -39.04 -2.54 -38.44
C ASP A 15 -39.65 -1.92 -37.17
N ASN A 16 -39.20 -0.72 -36.77
CA ASN A 16 -39.56 -0.03 -35.52
C ASN A 16 -39.15 -0.77 -34.23
N THR A 17 -38.31 -1.81 -34.31
CA THR A 17 -37.69 -2.39 -33.11
C THR A 17 -36.45 -1.60 -32.66
N LEU A 18 -36.09 -1.74 -31.39
CA LEU A 18 -34.92 -1.10 -30.81
C LEU A 18 -33.92 -2.16 -30.35
N ASN A 19 -32.70 -2.08 -30.85
CA ASN A 19 -31.59 -2.86 -30.33
C ASN A 19 -30.86 -2.07 -29.25
N LEU A 20 -30.58 -2.71 -28.12
CA LEU A 20 -29.89 -2.12 -26.98
C LEU A 20 -28.56 -2.82 -26.78
N PHE A 21 -27.49 -2.04 -26.71
CA PHE A 21 -26.14 -2.52 -26.47
C PHE A 21 -25.59 -1.91 -25.19
N ILE A 22 -24.76 -2.67 -24.47
CA ILE A 22 -24.07 -2.20 -23.26
C ILE A 22 -22.56 -2.42 -23.41
N GLY A 23 -21.79 -1.83 -22.49
CA GLY A 23 -20.35 -2.01 -22.39
C GLY A 23 -19.62 -1.65 -23.68
N SER A 24 -18.94 -2.64 -24.28
CA SER A 24 -18.18 -2.48 -25.52
C SER A 24 -18.95 -2.95 -26.77
N GLY A 25 -20.27 -3.09 -26.68
CA GLY A 25 -21.13 -3.55 -27.78
C GLY A 25 -21.86 -4.87 -27.52
N GLN A 26 -21.98 -5.31 -26.27
CA GLN A 26 -22.74 -6.53 -25.94
C GLN A 26 -24.25 -6.29 -26.18
N PRO A 27 -24.93 -7.13 -26.98
CA PRO A 27 -26.35 -6.96 -27.32
C PRO A 27 -27.25 -7.38 -26.15
N LEU A 28 -27.76 -6.41 -25.38
CA LEU A 28 -28.67 -6.67 -24.28
C LEU A 28 -30.10 -6.96 -24.76
N VAL A 29 -30.57 -6.24 -25.78
CA VAL A 29 -31.87 -6.49 -26.42
C VAL A 29 -31.68 -6.44 -27.93
N VAL A 30 -32.14 -7.48 -28.64
CA VAL A 30 -32.16 -7.52 -30.10
C VAL A 30 -33.51 -8.07 -30.56
N GLY A 31 -34.27 -7.25 -31.29
CA GLY A 31 -35.65 -7.58 -31.67
C GLY A 31 -36.50 -7.95 -30.45
N ASN A 32 -37.01 -9.19 -30.42
CA ASN A 32 -37.84 -9.71 -29.32
C ASN A 32 -37.07 -10.60 -28.33
N SER A 33 -35.74 -10.62 -28.41
CA SER A 33 -34.86 -11.40 -27.53
C SER A 33 -34.08 -10.48 -26.60
N ALA A 34 -33.98 -10.87 -25.33
CA ALA A 34 -33.19 -10.15 -24.32
C ALA A 34 -32.15 -11.09 -23.70
N ALA A 35 -30.92 -10.62 -23.64
CA ALA A 35 -29.88 -11.20 -22.81
C ALA A 35 -30.05 -10.74 -21.35
N ARG A 36 -29.36 -11.39 -20.42
CA ARG A 36 -29.38 -11.00 -19.00
C ARG A 36 -27.99 -10.66 -18.49
N LEU A 37 -27.95 -9.84 -17.44
CA LEU A 37 -26.78 -9.64 -16.62
C LEU A 37 -26.90 -10.48 -15.36
N GLU A 38 -25.81 -11.11 -14.96
CA GLU A 38 -25.74 -11.96 -13.78
C GLU A 38 -24.59 -11.49 -12.91
N VAL A 39 -24.86 -11.26 -11.62
CA VAL A 39 -23.82 -10.93 -10.64
C VAL A 39 -23.31 -12.24 -10.08
N VAL A 40 -22.01 -12.45 -10.21
CA VAL A 40 -21.31 -13.66 -9.77
C VAL A 40 -20.15 -13.30 -8.86
N THR A 41 -19.65 -14.28 -8.13
CA THR A 41 -18.37 -14.14 -7.44
C THR A 41 -17.25 -13.93 -8.46
N GLY A 42 -16.33 -13.02 -8.15
CA GLY A 42 -15.21 -12.68 -9.02
C GLY A 42 -14.27 -13.86 -9.20
N THR A 43 -13.73 -13.99 -10.42
CA THR A 43 -12.80 -15.08 -10.71
C THR A 43 -11.40 -14.76 -10.20
N ALA A 44 -10.96 -13.50 -10.38
CA ALA A 44 -9.66 -13.01 -9.93
C ALA A 44 -9.64 -12.65 -8.44
N ASP A 45 -10.76 -12.15 -7.90
CA ASP A 45 -10.94 -11.86 -6.48
C ASP A 45 -12.28 -12.46 -6.01
N PRO A 46 -12.26 -13.62 -5.33
CA PRO A 46 -13.47 -14.26 -4.81
C PRO A 46 -14.21 -13.44 -3.74
N LEU A 47 -13.60 -12.40 -3.18
CA LEU A 47 -14.22 -11.50 -2.21
C LEU A 47 -15.02 -10.38 -2.90
N ARG A 48 -14.96 -10.30 -4.24
CA ARG A 48 -15.67 -9.28 -5.02
C ARG A 48 -16.78 -9.89 -5.85
N SER A 49 -17.76 -9.08 -6.15
CA SER A 49 -18.73 -9.37 -7.20
C SER A 49 -18.24 -8.88 -8.55
N GLU A 50 -18.44 -9.71 -9.57
CA GLU A 50 -18.26 -9.41 -10.98
C GLU A 50 -19.61 -9.51 -11.70
N VAL A 51 -19.71 -8.85 -12.85
CA VAL A 51 -20.90 -8.87 -13.70
C VAL A 51 -20.59 -9.68 -14.95
N GLN A 52 -21.42 -10.69 -15.21
CA GLN A 52 -21.40 -11.47 -16.44
C GLN A 52 -22.57 -11.11 -17.34
N PHE A 53 -22.29 -11.00 -18.64
CA PHE A 53 -23.27 -10.98 -19.70
C PHE A 53 -23.62 -12.41 -20.10
N VAL A 54 -24.91 -12.74 -20.13
CA VAL A 54 -25.41 -14.07 -20.44
C VAL A 54 -26.36 -14.01 -21.62
N SER A 55 -26.00 -14.69 -22.71
CA SER A 55 -26.80 -14.81 -23.92
C SER A 55 -26.89 -16.28 -24.34
N GLY A 56 -28.08 -16.87 -24.21
CA GLY A 56 -28.29 -18.31 -24.37
C GLY A 56 -27.43 -19.11 -23.38
N ASN A 57 -26.55 -19.96 -23.92
CA ASN A 57 -25.59 -20.76 -23.12
C ASN A 57 -24.22 -20.07 -22.93
N SER A 58 -24.00 -18.91 -23.56
CA SER A 58 -22.74 -18.18 -23.47
C SER A 58 -22.72 -17.25 -22.26
N ARG A 59 -21.61 -17.22 -21.53
CA ARG A 59 -21.35 -16.33 -20.40
C ARG A 59 -20.03 -15.59 -20.64
N GLN A 60 -20.04 -14.27 -20.46
CA GLN A 60 -18.86 -13.42 -20.62
C GLN A 60 -18.74 -12.45 -19.45
N GLY A 61 -17.57 -12.38 -18.80
CA GLY A 61 -17.29 -11.35 -17.81
C GLY A 61 -17.17 -9.96 -18.46
N ILE A 62 -17.97 -9.00 -18.00
CA ILE A 62 -18.02 -7.64 -18.56
C ILE A 62 -17.75 -6.54 -17.53
N THR A 63 -17.38 -6.88 -16.29
CA THR A 63 -17.17 -5.91 -15.19
C THR A 63 -16.33 -4.70 -15.61
N THR A 64 -15.21 -4.93 -16.29
CA THR A 64 -14.29 -3.85 -16.73
C THR A 64 -14.77 -3.09 -17.97
N LEU A 65 -15.80 -3.59 -18.65
CA LEU A 65 -16.39 -2.99 -19.84
C LEU A 65 -17.59 -2.11 -19.49
N ILE A 66 -18.15 -2.26 -18.29
CA ILE A 66 -19.30 -1.47 -17.84
C ILE A 66 -18.87 -0.03 -17.59
N SER A 67 -19.59 0.88 -18.22
CA SER A 67 -19.47 2.33 -18.03
C SER A 67 -20.86 2.94 -17.91
N GLY A 68 -20.94 4.15 -17.34
CA GLY A 68 -22.20 4.88 -17.17
C GLY A 68 -23.15 4.25 -16.14
N GLY A 69 -24.12 5.05 -15.72
CA GLY A 69 -25.09 4.69 -14.69
C GLY A 69 -24.47 4.38 -13.32
N GLU A 70 -25.32 3.95 -12.38
CA GLU A 70 -24.94 3.59 -11.02
C GLU A 70 -23.90 2.46 -10.98
N MET A 71 -24.01 1.47 -11.88
CA MET A 71 -23.10 0.32 -11.91
C MET A 71 -21.68 0.74 -12.31
N GLY A 72 -21.54 1.61 -13.32
CA GLY A 72 -20.24 2.19 -13.69
C GLY A 72 -19.65 3.04 -12.56
N GLY A 73 -20.50 3.81 -11.87
CA GLY A 73 -20.10 4.59 -10.69
C GLY A 73 -19.55 3.74 -9.55
N LEU A 74 -20.24 2.65 -9.20
CA LEU A 74 -19.81 1.71 -8.15
C LEU A 74 -18.49 1.03 -8.49
N ILE A 75 -18.32 0.59 -9.74
CA ILE A 75 -17.09 -0.06 -10.21
C ILE A 75 -15.91 0.92 -10.14
N ARG A 76 -16.10 2.15 -10.64
CA ARG A 76 -15.09 3.20 -10.60
C ARG A 76 -14.73 3.59 -9.16
N TYR A 77 -15.72 3.80 -8.30
CA TYR A 77 -15.47 4.11 -6.88
C TYR A 77 -14.64 3.02 -6.20
N ARG A 78 -14.99 1.75 -6.43
CA ARG A 78 -14.27 0.61 -5.87
C ARG A 78 -12.79 0.62 -6.29
N GLN A 79 -12.52 0.77 -7.60
CA GLN A 79 -11.18 0.67 -8.16
C GLN A 79 -10.32 1.91 -7.90
N ASP A 80 -10.85 3.10 -8.16
CA ASP A 80 -10.06 4.33 -8.13
C ASP A 80 -9.93 4.90 -6.70
N VAL A 81 -10.95 4.68 -5.87
CA VAL A 81 -11.06 5.31 -4.54
C VAL A 81 -10.84 4.28 -3.45
N LEU A 82 -11.74 3.31 -3.30
CA LEU A 82 -11.77 2.42 -2.14
C LEU A 82 -10.50 1.58 -2.04
N ASP A 83 -10.10 0.91 -3.12
CA ASP A 83 -8.94 0.02 -3.13
C ASP A 83 -7.64 0.75 -2.77
N VAL A 84 -7.37 1.86 -3.46
CA VAL A 84 -6.18 2.65 -3.22
C VAL A 84 -6.18 3.24 -1.80
N THR A 85 -7.35 3.62 -1.28
CA THR A 85 -7.48 4.15 0.10
C THR A 85 -7.18 3.07 1.13
N LEU A 86 -7.74 1.86 0.98
CA LEU A 86 -7.48 0.73 1.88
C LEU A 86 -5.99 0.35 1.87
N ASN A 87 -5.39 0.24 0.68
CA ASN A 87 -3.97 -0.04 0.54
C ASN A 87 -3.09 1.06 1.15
N SER A 88 -3.49 2.33 1.04
CA SER A 88 -2.77 3.45 1.66
C SER A 88 -2.81 3.41 3.19
N VAL A 89 -3.99 3.16 3.77
CA VAL A 89 -4.17 3.01 5.23
C VAL A 89 -3.35 1.83 5.73
N GLY A 90 -3.45 0.69 5.05
CA GLY A 90 -2.75 -0.51 5.47
C GLY A 90 -1.24 -0.43 5.30
N ARG A 91 -0.75 0.25 4.25
CA ARG A 91 0.68 0.56 4.10
C ARG A 91 1.20 1.41 5.26
N LEU A 92 0.46 2.46 5.63
CA LEU A 92 0.84 3.32 6.76
C LEU A 92 0.89 2.51 8.06
N ALA A 93 -0.12 1.68 8.31
CA ALA A 93 -0.16 0.82 9.49
C ALA A 93 1.02 -0.15 9.56
N LEU A 94 1.36 -0.81 8.44
CA LEU A 94 2.50 -1.71 8.36
C LEU A 94 3.83 -0.98 8.58
N SER A 95 4.01 0.20 7.98
CA SER A 95 5.21 1.01 8.17
C SER A 95 5.35 1.49 9.62
N VAL A 96 4.27 1.95 10.25
CA VAL A 96 4.29 2.32 11.69
C VAL A 96 4.66 1.13 12.55
N ALA A 97 4.01 -0.02 12.34
CA ALA A 97 4.25 -1.22 13.14
C ALA A 97 5.71 -1.70 13.01
N ASP A 98 6.19 -1.82 11.78
CA ASP A 98 7.56 -2.28 11.50
C ASP A 98 8.62 -1.30 11.99
N GLN A 99 8.53 -0.01 11.65
CA GLN A 99 9.56 0.96 12.02
C GLN A 99 9.63 1.15 13.54
N MET A 100 8.49 1.16 14.24
CA MET A 100 8.48 1.22 15.71
C MET A 100 9.05 -0.05 16.33
N ASN A 101 8.67 -1.23 15.84
CA ASN A 101 9.21 -2.50 16.33
C ASN A 101 10.71 -2.62 16.11
N SER A 102 11.17 -2.31 14.90
CA SER A 102 12.56 -2.37 14.49
C SER A 102 13.41 -1.42 15.33
N GLN A 103 12.95 -0.18 15.55
CA GLN A 103 13.66 0.79 16.39
C GLN A 103 13.62 0.41 17.89
N LEU A 104 12.49 -0.10 18.40
CA LEU A 104 12.38 -0.55 19.80
C LEU A 104 13.34 -1.72 20.07
N GLY A 105 13.47 -2.65 19.12
CA GLY A 105 14.42 -3.76 19.19
C GLY A 105 15.89 -3.36 19.27
N GLN A 106 16.24 -2.13 18.87
CA GLN A 106 17.62 -1.61 18.99
C GLN A 106 17.98 -1.13 20.40
N GLY A 107 17.02 -1.11 21.34
CA GLY A 107 17.21 -0.56 22.68
C GLY A 107 17.24 -1.59 23.79
N LEU A 108 17.40 -1.09 25.02
CA LEU A 108 17.22 -1.82 26.27
C LEU A 108 16.04 -1.28 27.07
N ASP A 109 15.26 -2.18 27.66
CA ASP A 109 14.13 -1.87 28.55
C ASP A 109 14.59 -1.56 29.99
N LEU A 110 13.64 -1.35 30.91
CA LEU A 110 13.94 -0.99 32.29
C LEU A 110 14.61 -2.13 33.09
N LYS A 111 14.50 -3.37 32.60
CA LYS A 111 15.12 -4.57 33.16
C LYS A 111 16.52 -4.81 32.57
N GLY A 112 16.91 -4.06 31.54
CA GLY A 112 18.16 -4.26 30.81
C GLY A 112 18.09 -5.39 29.79
N ASP A 113 16.88 -5.79 29.39
CA ASP A 113 16.63 -6.73 28.32
C ASP A 113 16.46 -5.98 26.99
N PHE A 114 16.79 -6.64 25.88
CA PHE A 114 16.61 -6.05 24.56
C PHE A 114 15.12 -5.91 24.22
N GLY A 115 14.81 -4.86 23.47
CA GLY A 115 13.44 -4.51 23.12
C GLY A 115 12.67 -5.64 22.44
N GLN A 116 11.45 -5.85 22.91
CA GLN A 116 10.46 -6.67 22.24
C GLN A 116 9.63 -5.83 21.28
N ARG A 117 8.85 -6.48 20.41
CA ARG A 117 7.96 -5.80 19.47
C ARG A 117 6.78 -5.16 20.21
N LEU A 118 6.50 -3.89 19.92
CA LEU A 118 5.32 -3.19 20.42
C LEU A 118 4.05 -3.67 19.72
N PHE A 119 4.10 -3.74 18.38
CA PHE A 119 3.02 -4.22 17.53
C PHE A 119 3.26 -5.68 17.14
N ARG A 120 2.17 -6.38 16.79
CA ARG A 120 2.23 -7.73 16.21
C ARG A 120 3.21 -7.75 15.04
N ASP A 121 3.88 -8.88 14.87
CA ASP A 121 4.74 -9.13 13.72
C ASP A 121 3.97 -8.87 12.42
N ILE A 122 4.50 -7.99 11.56
CA ILE A 122 3.89 -7.70 10.28
C ILE A 122 3.93 -8.92 9.34
N ASN A 123 4.78 -9.91 9.61
CA ASN A 123 4.84 -11.19 8.89
C ASN A 123 4.33 -12.35 9.75
N ASP A 124 3.38 -12.09 10.66
CA ASP A 124 2.65 -13.17 11.33
C ASP A 124 2.04 -14.15 10.31
N PRO A 125 2.11 -15.48 10.54
CA PRO A 125 1.68 -16.49 9.57
C PRO A 125 0.25 -16.33 9.03
N ILE A 126 -0.66 -15.76 9.82
CA ILE A 126 -2.04 -15.52 9.36
C ILE A 126 -2.05 -14.38 8.33
N SER A 127 -1.35 -13.28 8.62
CA SER A 127 -1.32 -12.11 7.74
C SER A 127 -0.58 -12.41 6.43
N THR A 128 0.50 -13.20 6.45
CA THR A 128 1.24 -13.55 5.21
C THR A 128 0.38 -14.35 4.24
N ALA A 129 -0.44 -15.28 4.73
CA ALA A 129 -1.30 -16.13 3.91
C ALA A 129 -2.54 -15.39 3.38
N GLN A 130 -3.06 -14.41 4.14
CA GLN A 130 -4.25 -13.63 3.76
C GLN A 130 -3.99 -12.55 2.70
N ARG A 131 -2.71 -12.23 2.45
CA ARG A 131 -2.30 -11.26 1.41
C ARG A 131 -2.37 -11.83 -0.01
N SER A 132 -2.60 -13.13 -0.16
CA SER A 132 -2.75 -13.77 -1.46
C SER A 132 -4.13 -14.42 -1.62
N LEU A 133 -4.70 -14.28 -2.81
CA LEU A 133 -5.94 -14.91 -3.22
C LEU A 133 -5.70 -15.66 -4.53
N ALA A 134 -5.90 -16.97 -4.51
CA ALA A 134 -5.81 -17.80 -5.71
C ALA A 134 -7.01 -17.53 -6.64
N ARG A 135 -6.74 -17.42 -7.94
CA ARG A 135 -7.78 -17.27 -8.95
C ARG A 135 -8.59 -18.56 -9.09
N VAL A 136 -9.91 -18.42 -9.22
CA VAL A 136 -10.78 -19.54 -9.56
C VAL A 136 -10.41 -20.08 -10.94
N GLY A 137 -10.14 -21.39 -11.02
CA GLY A 137 -9.73 -22.06 -12.25
C GLY A 137 -8.23 -22.33 -12.36
N ASN A 138 -7.43 -21.93 -11.36
CA ASN A 138 -6.06 -22.43 -11.21
C ASN A 138 -6.04 -23.97 -11.14
N SER A 139 -4.91 -24.53 -11.56
CA SER A 139 -4.69 -25.98 -11.68
C SER A 139 -4.92 -26.73 -10.37
N ASP A 140 -4.53 -26.13 -9.24
CA ASP A 140 -4.79 -26.60 -7.89
C ASP A 140 -5.65 -25.56 -7.12
N PRO A 141 -6.90 -25.91 -6.73
CA PRO A 141 -7.80 -24.99 -6.03
C PRO A 141 -7.40 -24.73 -4.57
N THR A 142 -6.42 -25.46 -4.04
CA THR A 142 -5.89 -25.31 -2.66
C THR A 142 -4.55 -24.59 -2.61
N ALA A 143 -3.97 -24.27 -3.78
CA ALA A 143 -2.73 -23.53 -3.85
C ALA A 143 -2.90 -22.11 -3.30
N ASN A 144 -1.93 -21.65 -2.52
CA ASN A 144 -1.85 -20.27 -2.06
C ASN A 144 -0.39 -19.83 -1.93
N LEU A 145 -0.17 -18.52 -1.81
CA LEU A 145 1.15 -17.93 -1.60
C LEU A 145 1.22 -17.25 -0.23
N ASN A 146 2.39 -17.28 0.38
CA ASN A 146 2.73 -16.42 1.50
C ASN A 146 3.35 -15.14 0.92
N VAL A 147 2.89 -13.99 1.39
CA VAL A 147 3.44 -12.69 1.03
C VAL A 147 4.16 -12.11 2.24
N LEU A 148 5.50 -12.14 2.18
CA LEU A 148 6.37 -11.64 3.24
C LEU A 148 6.78 -10.21 2.89
N ILE A 149 6.67 -9.30 3.85
CA ILE A 149 7.18 -7.94 3.72
C ILE A 149 8.64 -7.96 4.16
N GLU A 150 9.55 -7.70 3.23
CA GLU A 150 10.99 -7.63 3.47
C GLU A 150 11.42 -6.21 3.87
N ASP A 151 10.76 -5.19 3.30
CA ASP A 151 11.01 -3.79 3.62
C ASP A 151 9.71 -3.00 3.55
N SER A 152 9.17 -2.63 4.73
CA SER A 152 7.93 -1.86 4.82
C SER A 152 8.04 -0.46 4.21
N THR A 153 9.27 0.07 4.07
CA THR A 153 9.48 1.41 3.55
C THR A 153 9.25 1.50 2.05
N GLN A 154 9.39 0.39 1.32
CA GLN A 154 9.27 0.34 -0.15
C GLN A 154 7.86 -0.02 -0.64
N LEU A 155 6.94 -0.34 0.28
CA LEU A 155 5.59 -0.79 -0.07
C LEU A 155 4.84 0.26 -0.90
N SER A 156 4.13 -0.20 -1.93
CA SER A 156 3.25 0.63 -2.73
C SER A 156 1.79 0.61 -2.23
N THR A 157 0.92 1.40 -2.85
CA THR A 157 -0.54 1.36 -2.66
C THR A 157 -1.26 0.49 -3.69
N SER A 158 -0.53 -0.29 -4.49
CA SER A 158 -1.09 -1.14 -5.54
C SER A 158 -1.34 -2.55 -5.05
N ASP A 159 -2.28 -3.21 -5.70
CA ASP A 159 -2.35 -4.67 -5.75
C ASP A 159 -1.48 -5.20 -6.89
N TYR A 160 -1.27 -6.51 -6.92
CA TYR A 160 -0.38 -7.18 -7.86
C TYR A 160 -1.01 -8.46 -8.39
N GLU A 161 -0.85 -8.71 -9.68
CA GLU A 161 -1.24 -9.96 -10.33
C GLU A 161 0.01 -10.82 -10.52
N VAL A 162 0.04 -11.98 -9.86
CA VAL A 162 1.09 -12.98 -10.03
C VAL A 162 0.63 -13.98 -11.07
N THR A 163 1.50 -14.29 -12.04
CA THR A 163 1.24 -15.31 -13.06
C THR A 163 2.37 -16.32 -13.07
N PHE A 164 2.07 -17.59 -12.82
CA PHE A 164 3.04 -18.67 -12.96
C PHE A 164 3.29 -18.96 -14.44
N THR A 165 4.57 -18.98 -14.83
CA THR A 165 5.02 -19.33 -16.19
C THR A 165 5.47 -20.78 -16.28
N SER A 166 5.69 -21.44 -15.14
CA SER A 166 5.99 -22.86 -14.97
C SER A 166 5.62 -23.30 -13.55
N ALA A 167 5.97 -24.52 -13.13
CA ALA A 167 5.72 -24.97 -11.76
C ALA A 167 6.55 -24.23 -10.69
N THR A 168 7.62 -23.55 -11.07
CA THR A 168 8.53 -22.86 -10.14
C THR A 168 8.70 -21.38 -10.45
N ASN A 169 8.57 -20.96 -11.71
CA ASN A 169 8.76 -19.57 -12.10
C ASN A 169 7.44 -18.81 -12.22
N TYR A 170 7.44 -17.55 -11.79
CA TYR A 170 6.32 -16.62 -11.93
C TYR A 170 6.79 -15.22 -12.34
N THR A 171 5.86 -14.42 -12.84
CA THR A 171 6.01 -12.97 -13.02
C THR A 171 4.99 -12.24 -12.16
N VAL A 172 5.28 -10.99 -11.81
CA VAL A 172 4.38 -10.13 -11.04
C VAL A 172 4.09 -8.87 -11.83
N ARG A 173 2.81 -8.52 -11.97
CA ARG A 173 2.38 -7.27 -12.61
C ARG A 173 1.72 -6.36 -11.59
N ARG A 174 2.23 -5.14 -11.44
CA ARG A 174 1.60 -4.11 -10.59
C ARG A 174 0.34 -3.58 -11.26
N VAL A 175 -0.79 -3.58 -10.56
CA VAL A 175 -2.09 -3.19 -11.13
C VAL A 175 -2.17 -1.69 -11.45
N SER A 176 -1.55 -0.83 -10.63
CA SER A 176 -1.65 0.63 -10.78
C SER A 176 -1.05 1.20 -12.06
N ASP A 177 0.03 0.59 -12.58
CA ASP A 177 0.78 1.10 -13.73
C ASP A 177 1.17 0.04 -14.77
N GLY A 178 0.92 -1.24 -14.48
CA GLY A 178 1.24 -2.35 -15.37
C GLY A 178 2.72 -2.74 -15.41
N SER A 179 3.56 -2.21 -14.52
CA SER A 179 4.96 -2.61 -14.40
C SER A 179 5.08 -4.10 -14.11
N ASN A 180 6.05 -4.77 -14.74
CA ASN A 180 6.26 -6.21 -14.60
C ASN A 180 7.60 -6.51 -13.91
N PHE A 181 7.59 -7.54 -13.07
CA PHE A 181 8.73 -8.07 -12.33
C PHE A 181 8.93 -9.54 -12.65
N GLY A 182 10.19 -9.97 -12.58
CA GLY A 182 10.58 -11.35 -12.82
C GLY A 182 11.06 -11.64 -14.25
N PRO A 183 11.23 -12.93 -14.61
CA PRO A 183 10.78 -14.12 -13.85
C PRO A 183 11.48 -14.27 -12.49
N ILE A 184 10.75 -14.82 -11.51
CA ILE A 184 11.25 -15.15 -10.16
C ILE A 184 10.98 -16.63 -9.89
N ASP A 185 11.94 -17.31 -9.26
CA ASP A 185 11.84 -18.73 -8.86
C ASP A 185 11.34 -18.84 -7.41
N ILE A 186 10.16 -19.43 -7.22
CA ILE A 186 9.50 -19.60 -5.91
C ILE A 186 10.30 -20.52 -4.96
N THR A 187 11.19 -21.35 -5.48
CA THR A 187 11.94 -22.36 -4.71
C THR A 187 13.19 -21.79 -4.02
N VAL A 188 13.63 -20.59 -4.41
CA VAL A 188 14.81 -19.93 -3.82
C VAL A 188 14.37 -19.11 -2.61
N GLN A 189 14.69 -19.60 -1.41
CA GLN A 189 14.35 -18.96 -0.13
C GLN A 189 15.57 -18.92 0.81
N PRO A 190 15.92 -17.76 1.40
CA PRO A 190 15.32 -16.46 1.15
C PRO A 190 15.60 -15.97 -0.29
N PRO A 191 14.70 -15.17 -0.86
CA PRO A 191 14.83 -14.71 -2.23
C PRO A 191 16.01 -13.73 -2.36
N PRO A 192 16.72 -13.68 -3.51
CA PRO A 192 17.70 -12.64 -3.76
C PRO A 192 17.05 -11.25 -3.69
N ALA A 193 17.79 -10.22 -3.26
CA ALA A 193 17.27 -8.86 -3.16
C ALA A 193 16.66 -8.34 -4.48
N ALA A 194 17.18 -8.77 -5.63
CA ALA A 194 16.65 -8.43 -6.96
C ALA A 194 15.27 -9.05 -7.27
N SER A 195 14.83 -10.03 -6.48
CA SER A 195 13.53 -10.71 -6.60
C SER A 195 12.48 -10.14 -5.64
N VAL A 196 12.85 -9.18 -4.78
CA VAL A 196 11.89 -8.44 -3.94
C VAL A 196 11.15 -7.43 -4.81
N VAL A 197 9.82 -7.46 -4.75
CA VAL A 197 8.92 -6.58 -5.51
C VAL A 197 8.39 -5.54 -4.55
N ASP A 198 8.76 -4.27 -4.72
CA ASP A 198 8.26 -3.15 -3.90
C ASP A 198 8.24 -3.45 -2.39
N GLY A 199 9.34 -4.02 -1.87
CA GLY A 199 9.48 -4.37 -0.45
C GLY A 199 8.79 -5.66 0.01
N PHE A 200 8.18 -6.46 -0.86
CA PHE A 200 7.66 -7.79 -0.51
C PHE A 200 8.24 -8.92 -1.37
N SER A 201 8.19 -10.12 -0.83
CA SER A 201 8.54 -11.36 -1.52
C SER A 201 7.42 -12.39 -1.42
N LEU A 202 7.53 -13.45 -2.22
CA LEU A 202 6.58 -14.56 -2.22
C LEU A 202 7.28 -15.86 -1.85
N SER A 203 6.61 -16.68 -1.05
CA SER A 203 7.02 -18.06 -0.78
C SER A 203 5.83 -19.00 -0.96
N SER A 204 6.13 -20.26 -1.27
CA SER A 204 5.08 -21.28 -1.33
C SER A 204 4.58 -21.63 0.08
N VAL A 205 3.31 -21.99 0.17
CA VAL A 205 2.65 -22.43 1.42
C VAL A 205 2.11 -23.83 1.26
N SER A 206 1.25 -23.98 0.25
CA SER A 206 0.50 -25.19 -0.01
C SER A 206 0.14 -25.28 -1.49
N GLY A 207 -0.14 -26.51 -1.92
CA GLY A 207 -0.57 -26.82 -3.28
C GLY A 207 0.56 -26.86 -4.30
N THR A 208 0.18 -27.18 -5.52
CA THR A 208 1.06 -27.18 -6.69
C THR A 208 0.75 -26.03 -7.62
N TYR A 209 1.77 -25.51 -8.31
CA TYR A 209 1.61 -24.45 -9.30
C TYR A 209 1.84 -25.00 -10.70
N ALA A 210 1.14 -24.45 -11.69
CA ALA A 210 1.32 -24.73 -13.10
C ALA A 210 1.39 -23.44 -13.93
N ALA A 211 1.92 -23.56 -15.14
CA ALA A 211 1.91 -22.45 -16.09
C ALA A 211 0.46 -22.00 -16.37
N GLY A 212 0.19 -20.71 -16.21
CA GLY A 212 -1.14 -20.12 -16.35
C GLY A 212 -1.92 -19.97 -15.03
N ASP A 213 -1.39 -20.41 -13.89
CA ASP A 213 -2.00 -20.13 -12.60
C ASP A 213 -1.82 -18.66 -12.22
N HIS A 214 -2.86 -18.05 -11.66
CA HIS A 214 -2.91 -16.64 -11.29
C HIS A 214 -3.23 -16.43 -9.82
N PHE A 215 -2.59 -15.44 -9.18
CA PHE A 215 -2.89 -15.03 -7.81
C PHE A 215 -2.99 -13.51 -7.73
N LEU A 216 -4.02 -13.02 -7.03
CA LEU A 216 -4.11 -11.62 -6.64
C LEU A 216 -3.37 -11.44 -5.31
N VAL A 217 -2.35 -10.59 -5.32
CA VAL A 217 -1.54 -10.24 -4.15
C VAL A 217 -1.88 -8.83 -3.71
N THR A 218 -2.22 -8.67 -2.43
CA THR A 218 -2.65 -7.42 -1.80
C THR A 218 -1.81 -7.16 -0.54
N PRO A 219 -0.53 -6.77 -0.68
CA PRO A 219 0.43 -6.79 0.44
C PRO A 219 -0.01 -5.92 1.62
N THR A 220 -0.65 -4.79 1.32
CA THR A 220 -0.97 -3.75 2.30
C THR A 220 -2.43 -3.72 2.72
N ARG A 221 -3.35 -4.31 1.95
CA ARG A 221 -4.81 -4.11 2.07
C ARG A 221 -5.39 -4.29 3.48
N ASN A 222 -4.94 -5.32 4.20
CA ASN A 222 -5.45 -5.64 5.55
C ASN A 222 -4.58 -5.04 6.68
N GLY A 223 -3.48 -4.34 6.37
CA GLY A 223 -2.57 -3.83 7.39
C GLY A 223 -3.24 -2.94 8.44
N GLY A 224 -4.27 -2.19 8.02
CA GLY A 224 -5.04 -1.31 8.92
C GLY A 224 -5.99 -2.05 9.86
N SER A 225 -6.53 -3.20 9.46
CA SER A 225 -7.36 -4.04 10.33
C SER A 225 -6.54 -4.95 11.23
N ASP A 226 -5.34 -5.32 10.78
CA ASP A 226 -4.50 -6.33 11.44
C ASP A 226 -3.56 -5.72 12.48
N ILE A 227 -3.31 -4.40 12.41
CA ILE A 227 -2.43 -3.71 13.35
C ILE A 227 -2.96 -3.85 14.78
N ARG A 228 -2.09 -4.35 15.66
CA ARG A 228 -2.41 -4.61 17.07
C ARG A 228 -1.17 -4.42 17.91
N ALA A 229 -1.30 -3.69 19.03
CA ALA A 229 -0.25 -3.62 20.03
C ALA A 229 -0.25 -4.88 20.90
N ASP A 230 0.86 -5.62 20.91
CA ASP A 230 1.05 -6.86 21.68
C ASP A 230 1.80 -6.61 22.99
N LEU A 231 2.72 -5.64 23.02
CA LEU A 231 3.42 -5.23 24.24
C LEU A 231 2.45 -4.51 25.18
N LYS A 232 2.33 -5.00 26.42
CA LYS A 232 1.34 -4.52 27.39
C LYS A 232 1.92 -3.78 28.57
N LYS A 233 3.22 -3.96 28.87
CA LYS A 233 3.84 -3.35 30.04
C LYS A 233 4.79 -2.22 29.65
N ALA A 234 4.65 -1.09 30.31
CA ALA A 234 5.48 0.08 30.02
C ALA A 234 6.97 -0.12 30.39
N ASP A 235 7.28 -1.03 31.31
CA ASP A 235 8.66 -1.35 31.71
C ASP A 235 9.42 -2.17 30.65
N GLU A 236 8.71 -2.75 29.67
CA GLU A 236 9.25 -3.46 28.50
C GLU A 236 9.57 -2.50 27.33
N LEU A 237 9.33 -1.19 27.49
CA LEU A 237 9.68 -0.18 26.48
C LEU A 237 11.19 0.09 26.51
N ALA A 238 11.86 -0.38 25.46
CA ALA A 238 13.29 -0.32 25.28
C ALA A 238 13.82 1.06 24.84
N PHE A 239 13.84 2.03 25.75
CA PHE A 239 14.22 3.42 25.45
C PHE A 239 15.70 3.73 25.61
N ALA A 240 16.46 2.88 26.29
CA ALA A 240 17.90 3.08 26.47
C ALA A 240 18.69 2.55 25.26
N SER A 241 19.81 3.18 24.94
CA SER A 241 20.75 2.61 23.96
C SER A 241 21.62 1.51 24.60
N PRO A 242 21.99 0.43 23.89
CA PRO A 242 22.73 -0.70 24.47
C PRO A 242 24.18 -0.40 24.85
N LEU A 243 24.80 0.62 24.25
CA LEU A 243 26.19 0.98 24.53
C LEU A 243 26.26 2.38 25.16
N LYS A 244 27.19 2.56 26.10
CA LYS A 244 27.45 3.84 26.76
C LYS A 244 28.95 4.14 26.77
N SER A 245 29.30 5.41 26.55
CA SER A 245 30.66 5.90 26.72
C SER A 245 30.84 6.64 28.05
N VAL A 246 32.00 6.48 28.66
CA VAL A 246 32.41 7.16 29.89
C VAL A 246 33.83 7.71 29.72
N LYS A 247 34.00 9.00 30.04
CA LYS A 247 35.31 9.65 30.09
C LYS A 247 36.04 9.26 31.37
N SER A 248 37.31 8.88 31.27
CA SER A 248 38.15 8.67 32.44
C SER A 248 38.37 10.00 33.20
N PRO A 249 38.17 10.04 34.53
CA PRO A 249 38.47 11.23 35.34
C PRO A 249 39.95 11.63 35.32
N ALA A 250 40.85 10.70 34.97
CA ALA A 250 42.28 10.95 34.85
C ALA A 250 42.69 11.67 33.56
N ASN A 251 41.74 11.90 32.63
CA ASN A 251 42.03 12.59 31.38
C ASN A 251 42.39 14.06 31.66
N ILE A 252 43.53 14.49 31.13
CA ILE A 252 44.05 15.85 31.29
C ILE A 252 43.79 16.71 30.05
N GLY A 253 43.53 16.09 28.89
CA GLY A 253 43.16 16.80 27.68
C GLY A 253 41.71 17.28 27.67
N THR A 254 41.40 18.13 26.69
CA THR A 254 40.04 18.66 26.46
C THR A 254 39.18 17.74 25.61
N GLY A 255 39.65 16.51 25.33
CA GLY A 255 38.91 15.51 24.56
C GLY A 255 37.55 15.18 25.19
N ILE A 256 36.52 15.12 24.34
CA ILE A 256 35.16 14.69 24.70
C ILE A 256 34.64 13.77 23.59
N VAL A 257 34.04 12.64 23.99
CA VAL A 257 33.34 11.73 23.08
C VAL A 257 31.83 11.88 23.26
N THR A 258 31.07 11.77 22.16
CA THR A 258 29.63 11.58 22.24
C THR A 258 29.32 10.18 22.80
N GLN A 259 28.07 9.98 23.19
CA GLN A 259 27.54 8.65 23.42
C GLN A 259 27.57 7.82 22.11
N PRO A 260 27.83 6.51 22.17
CA PRO A 260 27.95 5.68 20.97
C PRO A 260 26.56 5.44 20.34
N SER A 261 26.52 5.38 19.01
CA SER A 261 25.39 4.90 18.22
C SER A 261 25.79 3.61 17.51
N ILE A 262 24.98 2.56 17.66
CA ILE A 262 25.22 1.30 16.97
C ILE A 262 24.91 1.48 15.48
N VAL A 263 25.80 0.95 14.63
CA VAL A 263 25.67 0.95 13.17
C VAL A 263 25.12 -0.38 12.68
N THR A 264 25.62 -1.50 13.23
CA THR A 264 25.11 -2.85 12.93
C THR A 264 23.78 -3.07 13.65
N GLN A 265 22.67 -2.99 12.92
CA GLN A 265 21.33 -3.09 13.49
C GLN A 265 20.96 -4.54 13.84
N ILE A 266 20.14 -4.69 14.87
CA ILE A 266 19.47 -5.94 15.23
C ILE A 266 18.36 -6.19 14.22
N ASP A 267 18.48 -7.28 13.48
CA ASP A 267 17.40 -7.81 12.65
C ASP A 267 16.35 -8.47 13.55
N ILE A 268 15.15 -7.89 13.62
CA ILE A 268 14.08 -8.41 14.47
C ILE A 268 13.34 -9.58 13.84
N TYR A 269 13.59 -9.95 12.57
CA TYR A 269 12.91 -10.99 11.82
C TYR A 269 13.72 -12.29 11.70
N ASP A 270 15.05 -12.23 11.84
CA ASP A 270 15.92 -13.41 11.98
C ASP A 270 16.22 -13.69 13.47
N PRO A 271 15.58 -14.71 14.09
CA PRO A 271 15.77 -15.01 15.51
C PRO A 271 17.22 -15.40 15.86
N VAL A 272 17.96 -15.99 14.93
CA VAL A 272 19.34 -16.44 15.13
C VAL A 272 20.28 -15.24 15.05
N ALA A 273 20.17 -14.42 14.00
CA ALA A 273 20.97 -13.21 13.87
C ALA A 273 20.70 -12.23 15.03
N LYS A 274 19.43 -12.07 15.42
CA LYS A 274 19.01 -11.31 16.61
C LYS A 274 19.74 -11.78 17.86
N ALA A 275 19.57 -13.05 18.23
CA ALA A 275 20.13 -13.59 19.46
C ALA A 275 21.66 -13.49 19.50
N ASN A 276 22.32 -13.73 18.35
CA ASN A 276 23.77 -13.61 18.22
C ASN A 276 24.24 -12.18 18.45
N LEU A 277 23.62 -11.18 17.80
CA LEU A 277 24.02 -9.78 17.96
C LEU A 277 23.71 -9.23 19.36
N GLU A 278 22.56 -9.58 19.94
CA GLU A 278 22.22 -9.24 21.32
C GLU A 278 23.26 -9.80 22.30
N THR A 279 23.66 -11.06 22.11
CA THR A 279 24.72 -11.70 22.90
C THR A 279 26.05 -10.97 22.71
N SER A 280 26.41 -10.62 21.48
CA SER A 280 27.64 -9.88 21.18
C SER A 280 27.68 -8.51 21.85
N LEU A 281 26.59 -7.75 21.80
CA LEU A 281 26.48 -6.43 22.43
C LEU A 281 26.56 -6.52 23.97
N ARG A 282 25.91 -7.53 24.56
CA ARG A 282 25.89 -7.74 26.02
C ARG A 282 27.24 -8.21 26.57
N ASN A 283 27.89 -9.13 25.84
CA ASN A 283 29.09 -9.82 26.32
C ASN A 283 30.39 -9.20 25.84
N ALA A 284 30.34 -8.22 24.93
CA ALA A 284 31.54 -7.49 24.52
C ALA A 284 32.26 -6.91 25.75
N PRO A 285 33.57 -7.15 25.90
CA PRO A 285 34.33 -6.59 27.00
C PRO A 285 34.33 -5.05 26.92
N PRO A 286 34.44 -4.33 28.05
CA PRO A 286 34.63 -2.88 28.04
C PRO A 286 35.83 -2.50 27.15
N LEU A 287 35.57 -1.68 26.14
CA LEU A 287 36.57 -1.22 25.18
C LEU A 287 37.09 0.13 25.64
N ARG A 288 38.40 0.36 25.51
CA ARG A 288 39.03 1.63 25.87
C ARG A 288 39.68 2.23 24.64
N ILE A 289 39.23 3.42 24.28
CA ILE A 289 39.92 4.27 23.31
C ILE A 289 41.02 4.98 24.08
N VAL A 290 42.29 4.67 23.80
CA VAL A 290 43.46 5.19 24.54
C VAL A 290 44.30 6.04 23.60
N PHE A 291 44.61 7.25 24.02
CA PHE A 291 45.39 8.20 23.23
C PHE A 291 46.90 8.04 23.47
N ALA A 292 47.63 7.76 22.40
CA ALA A 292 49.09 7.73 22.38
C ALA A 292 49.69 9.14 22.14
N SER A 293 48.90 10.04 21.55
CA SER A 293 49.24 11.46 21.40
C SER A 293 47.96 12.28 21.24
N ALA A 294 48.08 13.59 20.98
CA ALA A 294 46.90 14.42 20.71
C ALA A 294 46.15 14.01 19.42
N SER A 295 46.85 13.34 18.50
CA SER A 295 46.32 12.95 17.18
C SER A 295 46.24 11.45 16.95
N GLU A 296 46.75 10.61 17.86
CA GLU A 296 46.82 9.15 17.66
C GLU A 296 46.16 8.39 18.80
N TYR A 297 45.41 7.35 18.45
CA TYR A 297 44.75 6.47 19.41
C TYR A 297 44.78 5.01 18.98
N SER A 298 44.61 4.12 19.95
CA SER A 298 44.27 2.72 19.75
C SER A 298 42.98 2.39 20.50
N VAL A 299 42.34 1.28 20.12
CA VAL A 299 41.19 0.75 20.86
C VAL A 299 41.60 -0.57 21.45
N VAL A 300 41.58 -0.66 22.77
CA VAL A 300 42.06 -1.81 23.51
C VAL A 300 40.96 -2.46 24.33
N ASP A 301 41.10 -3.76 24.59
CA ASP A 301 40.25 -4.52 25.49
C ASP A 301 40.61 -4.26 26.97
N ILE A 302 39.98 -5.00 27.88
CA ILE A 302 40.24 -4.92 29.33
C ILE A 302 41.66 -5.36 29.72
N ASN A 303 42.30 -6.18 28.89
CA ASN A 303 43.67 -6.67 29.09
C ASN A 303 44.73 -5.72 28.48
N GLY A 304 44.29 -4.66 27.79
CA GLY A 304 45.16 -3.71 27.13
C GLY A 304 45.64 -4.16 25.75
N ASN A 305 45.06 -5.21 25.17
CA ASN A 305 45.37 -5.64 23.80
C ASN A 305 44.52 -4.85 22.79
N ASP A 306 45.08 -4.51 21.64
CA ASP A 306 44.35 -3.90 20.54
C ASP A 306 43.23 -4.83 20.06
N ILE A 307 42.02 -4.29 19.96
CA ILE A 307 40.81 -5.10 19.70
C ILE A 307 40.79 -5.68 18.30
N SER A 308 41.55 -5.12 17.35
CA SER A 308 41.59 -5.59 15.96
C SER A 308 42.56 -6.75 15.78
N THR A 309 43.63 -6.81 16.59
CA THR A 309 44.70 -7.81 16.44
C THR A 309 44.82 -8.78 17.60
N GLY A 310 44.28 -8.46 18.78
CA GLY A 310 44.45 -9.22 20.02
C GLY A 310 45.87 -9.17 20.59
N LEU A 311 46.73 -8.28 20.09
CA LEU A 311 48.12 -8.10 20.52
C LEU A 311 48.28 -6.76 21.27
N PRO A 312 49.38 -6.55 22.02
CA PRO A 312 49.67 -5.24 22.58
C PRO A 312 49.65 -4.14 21.51
N PRO A 313 49.03 -2.98 21.76
CA PRO A 313 48.91 -1.91 20.78
C PRO A 313 50.30 -1.44 20.34
N GLY A 314 50.49 -1.36 19.03
CA GLY A 314 51.70 -0.85 18.40
C GLY A 314 51.35 -0.11 17.11
N PRO A 315 52.30 0.66 16.55
CA PRO A 315 52.07 1.39 15.31
C PRO A 315 51.75 0.42 14.15
N PRO A 316 50.89 0.83 13.18
CA PRO A 316 50.29 2.16 13.07
C PRO A 316 49.08 2.37 13.99
N TYR A 317 49.00 3.56 14.59
CA TYR A 317 47.83 4.00 15.35
C TYR A 317 46.77 4.62 14.44
N ALA A 318 45.51 4.61 14.88
CA ALA A 318 44.47 5.38 14.22
C ALA A 318 44.66 6.87 14.51
N VAL A 319 44.36 7.70 13.51
CA VAL A 319 44.63 9.15 13.56
C VAL A 319 43.36 9.98 13.62
N ILE A 320 43.45 11.13 14.28
CA ILE A 320 42.42 12.19 14.34
C ILE A 320 43.06 13.56 14.07
N VAL A 321 42.23 14.55 13.75
CA VAL A 321 42.63 15.95 13.71
C VAL A 321 42.27 16.63 15.04
N PRO A 322 43.25 17.02 15.88
CA PRO A 322 42.97 17.58 17.19
C PRO A 322 42.23 18.93 17.10
N GLY A 323 41.20 19.09 17.92
CA GLY A 323 40.35 20.30 17.96
C GLY A 323 39.22 20.31 16.93
N GLN A 324 39.08 19.28 16.10
CA GLN A 324 37.96 19.10 15.17
C GLN A 324 36.99 18.01 15.66
N ASN A 325 35.80 17.95 15.04
CA ASN A 325 34.90 16.82 15.20
C ASN A 325 35.39 15.66 14.33
N ASN A 326 35.82 14.57 14.97
CA ASN A 326 36.29 13.36 14.33
C ASN A 326 35.23 12.27 14.53
N LYS A 327 34.67 11.76 13.43
CA LYS A 327 33.76 10.61 13.47
C LYS A 327 34.60 9.33 13.53
N LEU A 328 34.48 8.57 14.61
CA LEU A 328 35.15 7.29 14.81
C LEU A 328 34.13 6.19 14.55
N THR A 329 34.41 5.32 13.58
CA THR A 329 33.66 4.09 13.33
C THR A 329 34.50 2.93 13.81
N LEU A 330 34.06 2.25 14.86
CA LEU A 330 34.83 1.20 15.52
C LEU A 330 34.13 -0.15 15.31
N THR A 331 34.90 -1.12 14.83
CA THR A 331 34.46 -2.51 14.65
C THR A 331 34.92 -3.34 15.83
N VAL A 332 34.00 -4.04 16.47
CA VAL A 332 34.28 -5.05 17.48
C VAL A 332 34.28 -6.41 16.78
N PRO A 333 35.43 -7.05 16.59
CA PRO A 333 35.49 -8.34 15.92
C PRO A 333 35.02 -9.47 16.83
N THR A 334 34.68 -10.62 16.24
CA THR A 334 34.28 -11.82 16.99
C THR A 334 35.36 -12.29 17.97
N ALA A 335 36.62 -12.11 17.61
CA ALA A 335 37.77 -12.43 18.46
C ALA A 335 37.96 -11.50 19.67
N ALA A 336 37.19 -10.41 19.79
CA ALA A 336 37.24 -9.55 20.97
C ALA A 336 36.83 -10.35 22.21
N GLY A 337 37.63 -10.31 23.28
CA GLY A 337 37.37 -11.09 24.49
C GLY A 337 38.51 -11.02 25.51
N PRO A 338 38.39 -11.75 26.65
CA PRO A 338 37.33 -12.70 27.00
C PRO A 338 36.07 -12.04 27.61
N PRO A 339 34.84 -12.55 27.32
CA PRO A 339 34.53 -13.68 26.44
C PRO A 339 34.52 -13.29 24.95
N VAL A 340 34.77 -14.27 24.07
CA VAL A 340 34.61 -14.17 22.61
C VAL A 340 33.14 -13.93 22.30
N ILE A 341 32.84 -13.09 21.30
CA ILE A 341 31.46 -12.77 20.89
C ILE A 341 31.05 -13.51 19.60
N PRO A 342 29.77 -13.91 19.45
CA PRO A 342 29.31 -14.68 18.29
C PRO A 342 29.40 -13.96 16.93
N THR A 343 29.16 -12.64 16.92
CA THR A 343 29.08 -11.82 15.71
C THR A 343 29.79 -10.49 15.92
N SER A 344 30.47 -10.01 14.88
CA SER A 344 31.07 -8.67 14.92
C SER A 344 29.99 -7.60 14.81
N PHE A 345 30.25 -6.43 15.40
CA PHE A 345 29.36 -5.28 15.27
C PHE A 345 30.16 -3.98 15.16
N GLN A 346 29.52 -2.97 14.61
CA GLN A 346 30.09 -1.63 14.49
C GLN A 346 29.27 -0.63 15.30
N PHE A 347 29.97 0.32 15.89
CA PHE A 347 29.37 1.51 16.49
C PHE A 347 30.18 2.75 16.10
N GLU A 348 29.51 3.89 16.15
CA GLU A 348 30.09 5.18 15.86
C GLU A 348 29.99 6.12 17.06
N LEU A 349 30.98 7.00 17.21
CA LEU A 349 30.96 8.14 18.11
C LEU A 349 31.74 9.29 17.51
N THR A 350 31.44 10.51 17.95
CA THR A 350 32.22 11.69 17.56
C THR A 350 33.13 12.09 18.71
N LEU A 351 34.41 12.22 18.42
CA LEU A 351 35.40 12.79 19.31
C LEU A 351 35.66 14.25 18.91
N SER A 352 35.65 15.13 19.90
CA SER A 352 35.97 16.55 19.75
C SER A 352 37.02 16.99 20.76
N GLY A 353 37.54 18.20 20.60
CA GLY A 353 38.56 18.76 21.49
C GLY A 353 39.97 18.21 21.21
N ARG A 354 40.89 18.40 22.16
CA ARG A 354 42.29 17.97 22.05
C ARG A 354 42.62 16.98 23.16
N PRO A 355 42.57 15.67 22.90
CA PRO A 355 43.08 14.66 23.81
C PRO A 355 44.57 14.85 24.09
N SER A 356 45.04 14.29 25.19
CA SER A 356 46.46 14.21 25.55
C SER A 356 46.92 12.76 25.70
N LEU A 357 48.23 12.54 25.71
CA LEU A 357 48.81 11.21 25.97
C LEU A 357 48.22 10.61 27.26
N GLY A 358 47.71 9.39 27.18
CA GLY A 358 47.12 8.65 28.29
C GLY A 358 45.64 8.95 28.54
N ASP A 359 45.05 9.96 27.89
CA ASP A 359 43.61 10.16 27.92
C ASP A 359 42.92 8.91 27.39
N ASN A 360 41.83 8.49 28.04
CA ASN A 360 41.05 7.37 27.56
C ASN A 360 39.54 7.51 27.79
N PHE A 361 38.78 6.84 26.93
CA PHE A 361 37.33 6.79 26.98
C PHE A 361 36.91 5.33 26.92
N THR A 362 36.07 4.91 27.86
CA THR A 362 35.56 3.54 27.90
C THR A 362 34.21 3.47 27.21
N VAL A 363 34.01 2.49 26.33
CA VAL A 363 32.71 2.11 25.76
C VAL A 363 32.37 0.72 26.27
N ALA A 364 31.21 0.58 26.89
CA ALA A 364 30.75 -0.69 27.45
C ALA A 364 29.25 -0.83 27.28
N PHE A 365 28.75 -2.05 27.52
CA PHE A 365 27.32 -2.32 27.60
C PHE A 365 26.67 -1.44 28.68
N ASN A 366 25.51 -0.87 28.36
CA ASN A 366 24.78 0.04 29.23
C ASN A 366 23.96 -0.74 30.26
N THR A 367 24.64 -1.30 31.26
CA THR A 367 24.01 -2.14 32.29
C THR A 367 22.84 -1.42 32.97
N SER A 368 21.63 -1.97 32.82
CA SER A 368 20.33 -1.46 33.33
C SER A 368 19.71 -0.26 32.60
N GLY A 369 20.40 0.38 31.65
CA GLY A 369 19.80 1.46 30.82
C GLY A 369 19.19 2.66 31.57
N VAL A 370 19.44 2.79 32.88
CA VAL A 370 18.70 3.73 33.74
C VAL A 370 18.97 5.18 33.34
N SER A 371 17.90 5.97 33.22
CA SER A 371 17.92 7.38 32.83
C SER A 371 18.50 7.65 31.44
N ASP A 372 18.52 6.65 30.56
CA ASP A 372 18.88 6.78 29.16
C ASP A 372 17.64 6.67 28.27
N ASN A 373 17.35 7.72 27.51
CA ASN A 373 16.23 7.78 26.57
C ASN A 373 16.67 7.87 25.11
N ARG A 374 17.93 7.57 24.78
CA ARG A 374 18.48 7.75 23.43
C ARG A 374 17.71 6.96 22.36
N ASN A 375 17.29 5.74 22.66
CA ASN A 375 16.45 4.96 21.74
C ASN A 375 15.02 5.51 21.67
N GLY A 376 14.49 5.99 22.80
CA GLY A 376 13.21 6.72 22.85
C GLY A 376 13.20 7.97 21.96
N LEU A 377 14.28 8.74 21.95
CA LEU A 377 14.42 9.89 21.04
C LEU A 377 14.46 9.47 19.56
N LYS A 378 15.07 8.32 19.23
CA LYS A 378 15.04 7.76 17.88
C LYS A 378 13.63 7.31 17.48
N LEU A 379 12.85 6.76 18.41
CA LEU A 379 11.43 6.44 18.17
C LEU A 379 10.61 7.69 17.85
N VAL A 380 10.78 8.77 18.62
CA VAL A 380 10.11 10.05 18.35
C VAL A 380 10.51 10.60 16.98
N ALA A 381 11.79 10.48 16.62
CA ALA A 381 12.30 10.94 15.32
C ALA A 381 11.67 10.20 14.12
N LEU A 382 11.08 8.99 14.30
CA LEU A 382 10.35 8.31 13.25
C LEU A 382 9.12 9.09 12.78
N GLN A 383 8.54 9.94 13.63
CA GLN A 383 7.37 10.74 13.29
C GLN A 383 7.59 11.58 12.02
N THR A 384 8.80 12.13 11.85
CA THR A 384 9.17 13.03 10.75
C THR A 384 10.15 12.42 9.77
N LYS A 385 10.58 11.17 10.00
CA LYS A 385 11.51 10.48 9.10
C LYS A 385 10.74 9.97 7.89
N SER A 386 11.29 10.14 6.68
CA SER A 386 10.72 9.52 5.49
C SER A 386 10.89 8.00 5.55
N THR A 387 9.78 7.29 5.75
CA THR A 387 9.75 5.82 5.89
C THR A 387 8.61 5.16 5.13
N VAL A 388 7.78 5.92 4.40
CA VAL A 388 6.64 5.40 3.65
C VAL A 388 6.83 5.66 2.15
N GLY A 389 6.88 4.60 1.33
CA GLY A 389 6.99 4.73 -0.13
C GLY A 389 8.36 5.26 -0.59
N VAL A 390 9.43 4.82 0.06
CA VAL A 390 10.82 5.14 -0.29
C VAL A 390 11.23 4.35 -1.52
N ASP A 391 11.77 5.02 -2.54
CA ASP A 391 12.41 4.39 -3.69
C ASP A 391 13.87 4.05 -3.32
N PRO A 392 14.28 2.77 -3.38
CA PRO A 392 15.65 2.35 -3.10
C PRO A 392 16.70 3.01 -3.98
N LEU A 393 16.35 3.43 -5.19
CA LEU A 393 17.26 4.11 -6.10
C LEU A 393 17.47 5.58 -5.71
N ASN A 394 16.53 6.16 -4.96
CA ASN A 394 16.51 7.58 -4.59
C ASN A 394 16.08 7.79 -3.11
N PRO A 395 16.70 7.12 -2.12
CA PRO A 395 16.15 7.01 -0.77
C PRO A 395 16.20 8.32 0.04
N THR A 396 16.96 9.31 -0.43
CA THR A 396 17.10 10.62 0.23
C THR A 396 16.13 11.67 -0.31
N THR A 397 15.54 11.43 -1.49
CA THR A 397 14.65 12.37 -2.18
C THR A 397 13.24 11.83 -2.35
N THR A 398 12.99 10.59 -1.93
CA THR A 398 11.70 9.91 -2.02
C THR A 398 11.21 9.44 -0.66
N GLY A 399 9.91 9.15 -0.59
CA GLY A 399 9.24 8.72 0.62
C GLY A 399 8.66 9.88 1.45
N ALA A 400 7.70 9.52 2.29
CA ALA A 400 6.95 10.41 3.14
C ALA A 400 7.13 10.02 4.61
N SER A 401 7.00 11.01 5.51
CA SER A 401 6.83 10.73 6.94
C SER A 401 5.45 10.15 7.22
N PHE A 402 5.21 9.66 8.45
CA PHE A 402 3.88 9.16 8.83
C PHE A 402 2.81 10.26 8.74
N THR A 403 3.16 11.49 9.11
CA THR A 403 2.23 12.62 9.05
C THR A 403 1.94 13.02 7.61
N ASP A 404 2.95 13.02 6.75
CA ASP A 404 2.78 13.39 5.33
C ASP A 404 1.96 12.32 4.60
N ALA A 405 2.27 11.04 4.80
CA ALA A 405 1.54 9.94 4.18
C ALA A 405 0.06 9.90 4.57
N TYR A 406 -0.26 10.25 5.83
CA TYR A 406 -1.65 10.41 6.28
C TYR A 406 -2.30 11.66 5.68
N GLY A 407 -1.56 12.78 5.60
CA GLY A 407 -2.01 14.01 4.93
C GLY A 407 -2.39 13.77 3.47
N ASP A 408 -1.50 13.12 2.70
CA ASP A 408 -1.70 12.77 1.29
C ASP A 408 -2.95 11.91 1.08
N LEU A 409 -3.21 10.97 1.99
CA LEU A 409 -4.41 10.13 1.95
C LEU A 409 -5.68 10.97 2.11
N VAL A 410 -5.73 11.84 3.12
CA VAL A 410 -6.88 12.70 3.39
C VAL A 410 -7.09 13.70 2.24
N GLU A 411 -6.01 14.29 1.74
CA GLU A 411 -6.04 15.21 0.61
C GLU A 411 -6.58 14.52 -0.66
N ARG A 412 -6.11 13.32 -0.97
CA ARG A 412 -6.57 12.55 -2.12
C ARG A 412 -8.07 12.25 -2.04
N VAL A 413 -8.55 11.76 -0.89
CA VAL A 413 -9.98 11.48 -0.69
C VAL A 413 -10.80 12.77 -0.77
N GLY A 414 -10.32 13.86 -0.17
CA GLY A 414 -10.97 15.17 -0.23
C GLY A 414 -11.07 15.72 -1.66
N THR A 415 -10.00 15.61 -2.43
CA THR A 415 -9.93 16.05 -3.82
C THR A 415 -10.87 15.25 -4.71
N LEU A 416 -10.84 13.91 -4.61
CA LEU A 416 -11.74 13.03 -5.36
C LEU A 416 -13.21 13.29 -5.02
N THR A 417 -13.51 13.54 -3.74
CA THR A 417 -14.87 13.90 -3.29
C THR A 417 -15.32 15.24 -3.86
N SER A 418 -14.45 16.25 -3.83
CA SER A 418 -14.76 17.57 -4.40
C SER A 418 -14.98 17.49 -5.91
N GLN A 419 -14.11 16.75 -6.62
CA GLN A 419 -14.23 16.52 -8.05
C GLN A 419 -15.55 15.81 -8.38
N ALA A 420 -15.87 14.72 -7.67
CA ALA A 420 -17.12 13.98 -7.90
C ALA A 420 -18.37 14.83 -7.64
N ARG A 421 -18.34 15.75 -6.66
CA ARG A 421 -19.44 16.68 -6.40
C ARG A 421 -19.63 17.67 -7.56
N VAL A 422 -18.54 18.30 -8.03
CA VAL A 422 -18.59 19.24 -9.15
C VAL A 422 -19.05 18.55 -10.43
N ASP A 423 -18.54 17.34 -10.71
CA ASP A 423 -18.96 16.55 -11.86
C ASP A 423 -20.44 16.15 -11.77
N GLY A 424 -20.91 15.79 -10.57
CA GLY A 424 -22.32 15.48 -10.31
C GLY A 424 -23.24 16.67 -10.53
N GLU A 425 -22.88 17.85 -10.03
CA GLU A 425 -23.64 19.10 -10.23
C GLU A 425 -23.70 19.49 -11.72
N ALA A 426 -22.56 19.44 -12.41
CA ALA A 426 -22.47 19.78 -13.83
C ALA A 426 -23.27 18.80 -14.71
N THR A 427 -23.10 17.49 -14.51
CA THR A 427 -23.83 16.47 -15.27
C THR A 427 -25.32 16.47 -14.95
N GLY A 428 -25.70 16.78 -13.71
CA GLY A 428 -27.10 16.99 -13.31
C GLY A 428 -27.75 18.17 -14.04
N ALA A 429 -27.04 19.30 -14.18
CA ALA A 429 -27.53 20.44 -14.95
C ALA A 429 -27.69 20.11 -16.44
N ILE A 430 -26.73 19.38 -17.03
CA ILE A 430 -26.82 18.91 -18.43
C ILE A 430 -28.01 17.97 -18.61
N LEU A 431 -28.21 17.02 -17.70
CA LEU A 431 -29.34 16.10 -17.74
C LEU A 431 -30.66 16.85 -17.68
N LYS A 432 -30.77 17.85 -16.79
CA LYS A 432 -31.95 18.72 -16.69
C LYS A 432 -32.21 19.44 -18.01
N GLN A 433 -31.21 20.12 -18.57
CA GLN A 433 -31.34 20.83 -19.84
C GLN A 433 -31.75 19.90 -20.98
N ALA A 434 -31.14 18.71 -21.08
CA ALA A 434 -31.46 17.73 -22.12
C ALA A 434 -32.89 17.18 -21.97
N THR A 435 -33.34 16.98 -20.72
CA THR A 435 -34.70 16.54 -20.42
C THR A 435 -35.70 17.64 -20.78
N ASP A 436 -35.45 18.89 -20.37
CA ASP A 436 -36.30 20.03 -20.67
C ASP A 436 -36.39 20.26 -22.19
N ASN A 437 -35.28 20.11 -22.93
CA ASN A 437 -35.26 20.18 -24.40
C ASN A 437 -36.07 19.04 -25.05
N ARG A 438 -35.89 17.80 -24.60
CA ARG A 438 -36.68 16.65 -25.09
C ARG A 438 -38.17 16.91 -24.84
N ASP A 439 -38.51 17.33 -23.64
CA ASP A 439 -39.88 17.59 -23.24
C ASP A 439 -40.48 18.76 -24.02
N SER A 440 -39.69 19.77 -24.42
CA SER A 440 -40.18 20.84 -25.30
C SER A 440 -40.59 20.37 -26.71
N VAL A 441 -39.98 19.30 -27.21
CA VAL A 441 -40.28 18.71 -28.54
C VAL A 441 -41.39 17.65 -28.43
N ALA A 442 -41.42 16.92 -27.31
CA ALA A 442 -42.38 15.84 -27.08
C ALA A 442 -43.65 16.30 -26.33
N ALA A 443 -43.65 17.49 -25.73
CA ALA A 443 -44.82 18.05 -25.07
C ALA A 443 -45.85 18.47 -26.12
N VAL A 444 -47.05 17.93 -25.98
CA VAL A 444 -48.21 18.36 -26.74
C VAL A 444 -48.50 19.82 -26.36
N ASN A 445 -48.41 20.72 -27.34
CA ASN A 445 -48.81 22.09 -27.15
C ASN A 445 -50.34 22.12 -27.01
N LEU A 446 -50.85 22.24 -25.78
CA LEU A 446 -52.28 22.22 -25.49
C LEU A 446 -53.05 23.31 -26.24
N ASP A 447 -52.39 24.41 -26.61
CA ASP A 447 -53.00 25.48 -27.40
C ASP A 447 -53.13 25.08 -28.88
N GLU A 448 -52.13 24.39 -29.43
CA GLU A 448 -52.17 23.83 -30.78
C GLU A 448 -53.19 22.70 -30.88
N GLU A 449 -53.27 21.86 -29.84
CA GLU A 449 -54.23 20.76 -29.78
C GLU A 449 -55.65 21.22 -29.51
N ALA A 450 -55.83 22.32 -28.75
CA ALA A 450 -57.12 23.01 -28.64
C ALA A 450 -57.53 23.67 -29.96
N ALA A 451 -56.59 24.29 -30.69
CA ALA A 451 -56.85 24.87 -32.01
C ALA A 451 -57.25 23.79 -33.03
N ASN A 452 -56.52 22.68 -33.08
CA ASN A 452 -56.84 21.50 -33.90
C ASN A 452 -58.20 20.91 -33.51
N LEU A 453 -58.51 20.83 -32.22
CA LEU A 453 -59.81 20.35 -31.74
C LEU A 453 -60.96 21.27 -32.16
N ILE A 454 -60.80 22.59 -32.05
CA ILE A 454 -61.79 23.57 -32.54
C ILE A 454 -61.95 23.44 -34.06
N GLN A 455 -60.86 23.26 -34.80
CA GLN A 455 -60.89 23.08 -36.25
C GLN A 455 -61.60 21.78 -36.65
N PHE A 456 -61.34 20.65 -35.95
CA PHE A 456 -62.06 19.40 -36.16
C PHE A 456 -63.55 19.51 -35.79
N GLN A 457 -63.90 20.26 -34.74
CA GLN A 457 -65.29 20.56 -34.40
C GLN A 457 -65.98 21.38 -35.49
N GLN A 458 -65.31 22.39 -36.07
CA GLN A 458 -65.84 23.17 -37.19
C GLN A 458 -66.01 22.32 -38.45
N TYR A 459 -65.06 21.45 -38.79
CA TYR A 459 -65.19 20.53 -39.92
C TYR A 459 -66.31 19.51 -39.71
N TYR A 460 -66.50 19.03 -38.49
CA TYR A 460 -67.61 18.15 -38.16
C TYR A 460 -68.96 18.86 -38.29
N GLN A 461 -69.08 20.09 -37.76
CA GLN A 461 -70.28 20.91 -37.90
C GLN A 461 -70.61 21.25 -39.36
N ALA A 462 -69.61 21.67 -40.14
CA ALA A 462 -69.77 21.93 -41.57
C ALA A 462 -70.22 20.67 -42.34
N SER A 463 -69.60 19.52 -42.05
CA SER A 463 -69.96 18.23 -42.63
C SER A 463 -71.39 17.81 -42.24
N ALA A 464 -71.80 18.01 -40.99
CA ALA A 464 -73.16 17.77 -40.52
C ALA A 464 -74.18 18.68 -41.22
N GLN A 465 -73.84 19.94 -41.47
CA GLN A 465 -74.69 20.91 -42.17
C GLN A 465 -74.84 20.57 -43.66
N ILE A 466 -73.78 20.07 -44.30
CA ILE A 466 -73.82 19.51 -45.67
C ILE A 466 -74.76 18.30 -45.71
N ILE A 467 -74.65 17.37 -44.75
CA ILE A 467 -75.54 16.20 -44.65
C ILE A 467 -77.00 16.65 -44.44
N GLN A 468 -77.24 17.65 -43.59
CA GLN A 468 -78.58 18.16 -43.33
C GLN A 468 -79.18 18.88 -44.53
N THR A 469 -78.36 19.63 -45.27
CA THR A 469 -78.77 20.28 -46.53
C THR A 469 -79.05 19.23 -47.60
N ALA A 470 -78.20 18.20 -47.72
CA ALA A 470 -78.41 17.08 -48.64
C ALA A 470 -79.70 16.31 -48.30
N ARG A 471 -79.99 16.08 -47.00
CA ARG A 471 -81.24 15.47 -46.54
C ARG A 471 -82.46 16.32 -46.86
N THR A 472 -82.36 17.63 -46.65
CA THR A 472 -83.43 18.58 -46.99
C THR A 472 -83.68 18.62 -48.50
N LEU A 473 -82.63 18.61 -49.33
CA LEU A 473 -82.75 18.51 -50.78
C LEU A 473 -83.38 17.17 -51.21
N PHE A 474 -82.99 16.06 -50.58
CA PHE A 474 -83.58 14.74 -50.82
C PHE A 474 -85.06 14.69 -50.47
N ASP A 475 -85.43 15.20 -49.28
CA ASP A 475 -86.82 15.25 -48.81
C ASP A 475 -87.66 16.20 -49.67
N THR A 476 -87.10 17.32 -50.12
CA THR A 476 -87.76 18.26 -51.05
C THR A 476 -88.01 17.59 -52.39
N LEU A 477 -87.00 16.90 -52.97
CA LEU A 477 -87.17 16.14 -54.21
C LEU A 477 -88.24 15.05 -54.05
N ILE A 478 -88.23 14.28 -52.96
CA ILE A 478 -89.24 13.24 -52.69
C ILE A 478 -90.65 13.82 -52.54
N ASN A 479 -90.81 14.95 -51.86
CA ASN A 479 -92.13 15.59 -51.68
C ASN A 479 -92.63 16.30 -52.95
N THR A 480 -91.77 16.64 -53.90
CA THR A 480 -92.17 17.28 -55.17
C THR A 480 -92.74 16.26 -56.18
N PHE A 481 -92.53 14.96 -55.96
CA PHE A 481 -93.06 13.87 -56.81
C PHE A 481 -94.28 13.13 -56.20
N ARG A 482 -95.00 13.76 -55.26
CA ARG A 482 -96.22 13.19 -54.67
C ARG A 482 -97.50 13.91 -55.10
#